data_AF-A0A6B3CC66-F1
#
_entry.id   AF-A0A6B3CC66-F1
#
_cell.length_a   1.000
_cell.length_b   1.000
_cell.length_c   1.000
_cell.angle_alpha   90.00
_cell.angle_beta   90.00
_cell.angle_gamma   90.00
#
_symmetry.space_group_name_H-M   'P 1'
#
loop_
_entity.id
_entity.type
_entity.pdbx_description
1 polymer ?
#
loop_
_entity_poly.entity_id
_entity_poly.type
_entity_poly.pdbx_seq_one_letter_code
_entity_poly.pdbx_strand_id
1 'polypeptide(L)'
;PGDDGVTRSMDWALRHLHTPLSVPALAGAARMSERSYARHFTRRNGVSPMRWVVAQRVAASLPLLESGEGTVDEVAAAVGFDSTATYR
;
A
#
# COMPACT_ATOMS: atom_id res chain seq x y z
N PRO A 1 1.17 25.11 0.76
CA PRO A 1 1.86 24.32 1.82
C PRO A 1 1.05 23.10 2.34
N GLY A 2 0.23 22.46 1.50
CA GLY A 2 -0.80 21.51 1.97
C GLY A 2 -0.60 20.05 1.57
N ASP A 3 0.60 19.59 1.17
CA ASP A 3 0.74 18.29 0.52
C ASP A 3 1.97 17.43 0.93
N ASP A 4 2.53 17.69 2.10
CA ASP A 4 3.68 16.93 2.64
C ASP A 4 3.24 15.64 3.37
N GLY A 5 2.10 15.65 4.05
CA GLY A 5 1.61 14.51 4.84
C GLY A 5 1.29 13.27 4.01
N VAL A 6 0.57 13.44 2.89
CA VAL A 6 0.22 12.31 2.01
C VAL A 6 1.44 11.75 1.28
N THR A 7 2.39 12.60 0.87
CA THR A 7 3.66 12.12 0.29
C THR A 7 4.42 11.28 1.32
N ARG A 8 4.53 11.77 2.56
CA ARG A 8 5.21 11.08 3.65
C ARG A 8 4.60 9.71 3.95
N SER A 9 3.26 9.59 3.94
CA SER A 9 2.60 8.31 4.16
C SER A 9 2.78 7.35 2.98
N MET A 10 2.81 7.84 1.74
CA MET A 10 3.10 7.03 0.56
C MET A 10 4.52 6.47 0.62
N ASP A 11 5.52 7.32 0.89
CA ASP A 11 6.92 6.89 1.03
C ASP A 11 7.08 5.87 2.16
N TRP A 12 6.41 6.10 3.29
CA TRP A 12 6.39 5.16 4.40
C TRP A 12 5.76 3.82 3.99
N ALA A 13 4.60 3.84 3.34
CA ALA A 13 3.91 2.64 2.90
C ALA A 13 4.74 1.79 1.93
N LEU A 14 5.44 2.42 0.97
CA LEU A 14 6.32 1.71 0.02
C LEU A 14 7.42 0.90 0.72
N ARG A 15 7.95 1.39 1.85
CA ARG A 15 8.95 0.66 2.66
C ARG A 15 8.35 -0.46 3.52
N HIS A 16 7.02 -0.48 3.69
CA HIS A 16 6.30 -1.38 4.59
C HIS A 16 5.23 -2.22 3.86
N LEU A 17 5.31 -2.35 2.52
CA LEU A 17 4.30 -3.07 1.73
C LEU A 17 4.09 -4.52 2.20
N HIS A 18 5.17 -5.17 2.64
CA HIS A 18 5.21 -6.52 3.19
C HIS A 18 4.50 -6.67 4.55
N THR A 19 4.18 -5.56 5.23
CA THR A 19 3.48 -5.58 6.52
C THR A 19 1.98 -5.34 6.35
N PRO A 20 1.13 -5.73 7.32
CA PRO A 20 -0.28 -5.35 7.32
C PRO A 20 -0.47 -3.82 7.38
N LEU A 21 -0.82 -3.22 6.24
CA LEU A 21 -1.12 -1.78 6.13
C LEU A 21 -2.62 -1.52 6.31
N SER A 22 -2.95 -0.42 7.00
CA SER A 22 -4.33 0.00 7.27
C SER A 22 -4.48 1.52 7.14
N VAL A 23 -5.72 2.00 6.97
CA VAL A 23 -5.99 3.45 6.93
C VAL A 23 -5.51 4.17 8.20
N PRO A 24 -5.75 3.66 9.44
CA PRO A 24 -5.17 4.23 10.65
C PRO A 24 -3.65 4.36 10.62
N ALA A 25 -2.93 3.32 10.19
CA ALA A 25 -1.47 3.33 10.13
C ALA A 25 -0.95 4.39 9.14
N LEU A 26 -1.56 4.45 7.95
CA LEU A 26 -1.21 5.42 6.93
C LEU A 26 -1.52 6.87 7.36
N ALA A 27 -2.66 7.08 8.03
CA ALA A 27 -3.03 8.37 8.59
C ALA A 27 -2.06 8.81 9.70
N GLY A 28 -1.63 7.88 10.54
CA GLY A 28 -0.57 8.08 11.53
C GLY A 28 0.74 8.52 10.89
N ALA A 29 1.19 7.84 9.83
CA ALA A 29 2.38 8.22 9.07
C ALA A 29 2.25 9.62 8.43
N ALA A 30 1.04 10.01 8.02
CA ALA A 30 0.74 11.36 7.52
C ALA A 30 0.61 12.42 8.63
N ARG A 31 0.53 12.01 9.91
CA ARG A 31 0.14 12.85 11.07
C ARG A 31 -1.21 13.53 10.87
N MET A 32 -2.19 12.78 10.40
CA MET A 32 -3.55 13.24 10.15
C MET A 32 -4.57 12.32 10.82
N SER A 33 -5.78 12.82 11.07
CA SER A 33 -6.91 11.95 11.37
C SER A 33 -7.28 11.11 10.13
N GLU A 34 -7.82 9.91 10.35
CA GLU A 34 -8.19 8.98 9.27
C GLU A 34 -9.13 9.61 8.23
N ARG A 35 -10.15 10.35 8.69
CA ARG A 35 -11.12 11.03 7.81
C ARG A 35 -10.46 12.09 6.94
N SER A 36 -9.57 12.90 7.53
CA SER A 36 -8.87 13.95 6.79
C SER A 36 -7.89 13.35 5.78
N TYR A 37 -7.15 12.32 6.22
CA TYR A 37 -6.22 11.57 5.41
C TYR A 37 -6.90 10.94 4.20
N ALA A 38 -7.94 10.13 4.40
CA ALA A 38 -8.63 9.44 3.30
C ALA A 38 -9.19 10.41 2.26
N ARG A 39 -9.77 11.53 2.72
CA ARG A 39 -10.28 12.59 1.83
C ARG A 39 -9.15 13.27 1.04
N HIS A 40 -8.07 13.68 1.70
CA HIS A 40 -6.96 14.38 1.05
C HIS A 40 -6.24 13.46 0.07
N PHE A 41 -5.97 12.21 0.48
CA PHE A 41 -5.36 11.19 -0.34
C PHE A 41 -6.19 10.93 -1.60
N THR A 42 -7.50 10.69 -1.45
CA THR A 42 -8.37 10.40 -2.60
C THR A 42 -8.48 11.59 -3.54
N ARG A 43 -8.61 12.82 -3.00
CA ARG A 43 -8.65 14.04 -3.81
C ARG A 43 -7.37 14.24 -4.62
N ARG A 44 -6.22 13.87 -4.06
CA ARG A 44 -4.91 14.01 -4.72
C ARG A 44 -4.63 12.88 -5.73
N ASN A 45 -4.90 11.64 -5.36
CA ASN A 45 -4.45 10.46 -6.09
C ASN A 45 -5.57 9.79 -6.91
N GLY A 46 -6.81 10.25 -6.82
CA GLY A 46 -7.97 9.71 -7.53
C GLY A 46 -8.49 8.36 -7.02
N VAL A 47 -7.82 7.73 -6.05
CA VAL A 47 -8.17 6.43 -5.47
C VAL A 47 -8.05 6.44 -3.95
N SER A 48 -8.74 5.52 -3.28
CA SER A 48 -8.63 5.38 -1.83
C SER A 48 -7.22 4.88 -1.42
N PRO A 49 -6.76 5.18 -0.18
CA PRO A 49 -5.45 4.75 0.29
C PRO A 49 -5.19 3.24 0.17
N MET A 50 -6.18 2.41 0.55
CA MET A 50 -6.02 0.95 0.50
C MET A 50 -6.03 0.41 -0.93
N ARG A 51 -6.80 1.01 -1.84
CA ARG A 51 -6.75 0.64 -3.27
C ARG A 51 -5.38 0.96 -3.87
N TRP A 52 -4.80 2.09 -3.50
CA TRP A 52 -3.43 2.44 -3.90
C TRP A 52 -2.41 1.43 -3.35
N VAL A 53 -2.49 1.07 -2.06
CA VAL A 53 -1.59 0.05 -1.46
C VAL A 53 -1.67 -1.28 -2.23
N VAL A 54 -2.87 -1.76 -2.55
CA VAL A 54 -3.04 -3.00 -3.33
C VAL A 54 -2.34 -2.89 -4.69
N ALA A 55 -2.51 -1.77 -5.40
CA ALA A 55 -1.84 -1.56 -6.68
C ALA A 55 -0.30 -1.57 -6.55
N GLN A 56 0.25 -0.99 -5.48
CA GLN A 56 1.69 -1.04 -5.22
C GLN A 56 2.19 -2.46 -4.93
N ARG A 57 1.41 -3.26 -4.17
CA ARG A 57 1.74 -4.67 -3.91
C ARG A 57 1.73 -5.52 -5.17
N VAL A 58 0.75 -5.32 -6.04
CA VAL A 58 0.70 -5.97 -7.36
C VAL A 58 1.93 -5.58 -8.18
N ALA A 59 2.24 -4.28 -8.28
CA ALA A 59 3.43 -3.82 -9.00
C ALA A 59 4.73 -4.39 -8.43
N ALA A 60 4.85 -4.53 -7.10
CA ALA A 60 6.01 -5.14 -6.45
C ALA A 60 6.11 -6.66 -6.65
N SER A 61 4.98 -7.34 -6.92
CA SER A 61 4.95 -8.79 -7.18
C SER A 61 5.40 -9.14 -8.60
N LEU A 62 5.20 -8.25 -9.58
CA LEU A 62 5.50 -8.54 -10.99
C LEU A 62 6.96 -8.99 -11.22
N PRO A 63 7.99 -8.27 -10.73
CA PRO A 63 9.38 -8.70 -10.93
C PRO A 63 9.71 -10.06 -10.30
N LEU A 64 9.05 -10.41 -9.19
CA LEU A 64 9.25 -11.69 -8.50
C LEU A 64 8.59 -12.86 -9.27
N LEU A 65 7.43 -12.60 -9.88
CA LEU A 65 6.78 -13.58 -10.75
C LEU A 65 7.57 -13.77 -12.05
N GLU A 66 8.16 -12.70 -12.59
CA GLU A 66 8.99 -12.73 -13.80
C GLU A 66 10.33 -13.45 -13.58
N SER A 67 10.91 -13.39 -12.37
CA SER A 67 12.15 -14.12 -12.07
C SER A 67 11.95 -15.63 -11.97
N GLY A 68 10.71 -16.08 -11.74
CA GLY A 68 10.38 -17.49 -11.53
C GLY A 68 10.91 -18.05 -10.19
N GLU A 69 11.36 -17.17 -9.28
CA GLU A 69 11.86 -17.56 -7.97
C GLU A 69 10.71 -17.57 -6.94
N GLY A 70 10.38 -18.76 -6.46
CA GLY A 70 9.33 -18.97 -5.46
C GLY A 70 7.96 -19.26 -6.06
N THR A 71 7.06 -19.73 -5.19
CA THR A 71 5.67 -20.01 -5.50
C THR A 71 4.83 -18.74 -5.46
N VAL A 72 3.65 -18.77 -6.10
CA VAL A 72 2.68 -17.65 -6.05
C VAL A 72 2.34 -17.26 -4.60
N ASP A 73 2.25 -18.24 -3.70
CA ASP A 73 1.96 -18.04 -2.29
C ASP A 73 3.12 -17.31 -1.57
N GLU A 74 4.37 -17.68 -1.88
CA GLU A 74 5.57 -17.01 -1.34
C GLU A 74 5.67 -15.56 -1.83
N VAL A 75 5.38 -15.31 -3.10
CA VAL A 75 5.34 -13.95 -3.66
C VAL A 75 4.22 -13.12 -3.02
N ALA A 76 3.04 -13.70 -2.84
CA ALA A 76 1.91 -13.03 -2.20
C ALA A 76 2.24 -12.63 -0.74
N ALA A 77 2.86 -13.52 0.02
CA ALA A 77 3.34 -13.24 1.37
C ALA A 77 4.42 -12.15 1.38
N ALA A 78 5.38 -12.20 0.44
CA ALA A 78 6.47 -11.23 0.34
C ALA A 78 5.99 -9.79 0.11
N VAL A 79 4.89 -9.61 -0.62
CA VAL A 79 4.28 -8.29 -0.84
C VAL A 79 3.16 -7.96 0.15
N GLY A 80 2.96 -8.79 1.18
CA GLY A 80 2.06 -8.50 2.31
C GLY A 80 0.58 -8.81 2.07
N PHE A 81 0.23 -9.68 1.12
CA PHE A 81 -1.11 -10.26 1.07
C PHE A 81 -1.22 -11.36 2.12
N ASP A 82 -2.14 -11.17 3.09
CA ASP A 82 -2.32 -12.05 4.26
C ASP A 82 -2.81 -13.47 3.91
N SER A 83 -3.27 -13.66 2.66
CA SER A 83 -3.66 -14.96 2.11
C SER A 83 -4.01 -14.81 0.62
N THR A 84 -3.73 -15.84 -0.17
CA THR A 84 -4.06 -15.96 -1.60
C THR A 84 -5.54 -15.75 -1.95
N ALA A 85 -6.44 -15.72 -0.95
CA ALA A 85 -7.85 -15.37 -1.14
C ALA A 85 -8.09 -13.92 -1.63
N THR A 86 -7.08 -13.05 -1.60
CA THR A 86 -7.18 -11.65 -2.06
C THR A 86 -6.50 -11.40 -3.43
N TYR A 87 -5.90 -12.42 -4.07
CA TYR A 87 -5.24 -12.26 -5.38
C TYR A 87 -6.20 -12.42 -6.57
N ARG A 88 -7.39 -11.79 -6.53
CA ARG A 88 -8.39 -11.87 -7.61
C ARG A 88 -8.78 -10.49 -8.14
#